data_AF-A0A9W4LAW7-F1
#
_entry.id   AF-A0A9W4LAW7-F1
#
_cell.length_a   1.000
_cell.length_b   1.000
_cell.length_c   1.000
_cell.angle_alpha   90.00
_cell.angle_beta   90.00
_cell.angle_gamma   90.00
#
_symmetry.space_group_name_H-M   'P 1'
#
loop_
_entity.id
_entity.type
_entity.pdbx_description
1 polymer ?
#
loop_
_entity_poly.entity_id
_entity_poly.type
_entity_poly.pdbx_seq_one_letter_code
_entity_poly.pdbx_strand_id
1 'polypeptide(L)'
;MRRFFVFISLFALFFLSACSSNPSLELVDAKVDIVKDKSLVGAIGITEGERKGDELIPTALFYEFTIKNTGNKTADIEEVDKGIELKIEPKDKLKAVSEDVIGFNIYDPEDYNGSGVGFGHSFLPVLNPDQKGEYTLNYDLGVSEENSQVPLLVPSNEKLAKLKEYAFDAFLVVTIDNQEIARFDLSKLKN
;
A
#
# COMPACT_ATOMS: atom_id res chain seq x y z
N MET A 1 -60.27 -1.02 47.49
CA MET A 1 -59.62 0.26 47.10
C MET A 1 -58.26 -0.05 46.51
N ARG A 2 -57.98 0.56 45.34
CA ARG A 2 -56.70 0.77 44.66
C ARG A 2 -55.81 -0.42 44.25
N ARG A 3 -55.90 -0.66 42.94
CA ARG A 3 -54.91 -1.25 42.02
C ARG A 3 -53.55 -0.57 42.12
N PHE A 4 -52.46 -1.32 41.92
CA PHE A 4 -51.28 -0.82 41.20
C PHE A 4 -50.59 -2.01 40.49
N PHE A 5 -50.77 -2.04 39.17
CA PHE A 5 -49.95 -2.80 38.23
C PHE A 5 -48.69 -1.97 37.95
N VAL A 6 -47.50 -2.57 37.99
CA VAL A 6 -46.35 -2.07 37.23
C VAL A 6 -45.62 -3.27 36.63
N PHE A 7 -45.68 -3.32 35.30
CA PHE A 7 -45.00 -4.27 34.43
C PHE A 7 -43.47 -4.10 34.56
N ILE A 8 -42.76 -5.16 34.94
CA ILE A 8 -41.31 -5.22 34.79
C ILE A 8 -41.05 -5.54 33.32
N SER A 9 -40.67 -4.52 32.56
CA SER A 9 -40.36 -4.66 31.14
C SER A 9 -39.11 -5.51 30.95
N LEU A 10 -39.27 -6.51 30.10
CA LEU A 10 -38.24 -7.35 29.55
C LEU A 10 -37.21 -6.46 28.84
N PHE A 11 -36.06 -6.23 29.46
CA PHE A 11 -34.88 -5.66 28.81
C PHE A 11 -34.33 -6.72 27.85
N ALA A 12 -34.99 -6.89 26.71
CA ALA A 12 -34.42 -7.57 25.56
C ALA A 12 -33.27 -6.69 25.08
N LEU A 13 -32.07 -7.00 25.58
CA LEU A 13 -30.81 -6.56 25.01
C LEU A 13 -30.79 -7.05 23.56
N PHE A 14 -31.23 -6.17 22.67
CA PHE A 14 -30.93 -6.24 21.25
C PHE A 14 -29.41 -6.17 21.11
N PHE A 15 -28.75 -7.32 21.21
CA PHE A 15 -27.49 -7.53 20.52
C PHE A 15 -27.82 -7.50 19.03
N LEU A 16 -28.02 -6.29 18.49
CA LEU A 16 -27.81 -6.05 17.08
C LEU A 16 -26.32 -6.32 16.89
N SER A 17 -26.01 -7.57 16.52
CA SER A 17 -24.81 -7.89 15.78
C SER A 17 -24.75 -6.88 14.65
N ALA A 18 -23.92 -5.85 14.82
CA ALA A 18 -23.53 -4.98 13.74
C ALA A 18 -22.86 -5.89 12.71
N CYS A 19 -23.65 -6.37 11.75
CA CYS A 19 -23.10 -6.93 10.52
C CYS A 19 -22.20 -5.85 9.98
N SER A 20 -20.89 -6.09 10.03
CA SER A 20 -19.86 -5.16 9.56
C SER A 20 -20.31 -4.56 8.24
N SER A 21 -20.44 -3.24 8.21
CA SER A 21 -20.99 -2.49 7.08
C SER A 21 -19.99 -2.31 5.94
N ASN A 22 -18.74 -2.79 6.11
CA ASN A 22 -17.63 -2.61 5.20
C ASN A 22 -17.84 -3.38 3.88
N PRO A 23 -17.35 -2.84 2.75
CA PRO A 23 -17.36 -3.56 1.49
C PRO A 23 -16.55 -4.87 1.60
N SER A 24 -17.03 -5.93 0.96
CA SER A 24 -16.30 -7.20 0.90
C SER A 24 -15.31 -7.15 -0.26
N LEU A 25 -14.03 -7.27 0.03
CA LEU A 25 -12.96 -7.20 -0.97
C LEU A 25 -12.23 -8.55 -1.07
N GLU A 26 -11.85 -8.90 -2.29
CA GLU A 26 -11.05 -10.07 -2.62
C GLU A 26 -9.77 -9.63 -3.34
N LEU A 27 -8.61 -10.10 -2.87
CA LEU A 27 -7.35 -9.95 -3.58
C LEU A 27 -7.24 -11.06 -4.64
N VAL A 28 -7.39 -10.68 -5.90
CA VAL A 28 -7.42 -11.61 -7.05
C VAL A 28 -6.03 -11.96 -7.54
N ASP A 29 -5.14 -10.96 -7.64
CA ASP A 29 -3.76 -11.13 -8.09
C ASP A 29 -2.84 -10.19 -7.33
N ALA A 30 -1.59 -10.62 -7.13
CA ALA A 30 -0.54 -9.84 -6.52
C ALA A 30 0.80 -10.19 -7.17
N LYS A 31 1.49 -9.17 -7.68
CA LYS A 31 2.82 -9.31 -8.29
C LYS A 31 3.78 -8.31 -7.68
N VAL A 32 5.05 -8.67 -7.71
CA VAL A 32 6.14 -7.77 -7.34
C VAL A 32 7.34 -7.99 -8.24
N ASP A 33 7.95 -6.90 -8.69
CA ASP A 33 9.17 -6.92 -9.47
C ASP A 33 10.13 -5.77 -9.15
N ILE A 34 11.37 -5.89 -9.62
CA ILE A 34 12.35 -4.81 -9.62
C ILE A 34 12.33 -4.19 -11.01
N VAL A 35 11.98 -2.92 -11.10
CA VAL A 35 11.82 -2.22 -12.39
C VAL A 35 12.71 -0.98 -12.47
N LYS A 36 13.05 -0.59 -13.70
CA LYS A 36 13.69 0.69 -14.02
C LYS A 36 13.08 1.20 -15.33
N ASP A 37 11.81 1.58 -15.25
CA ASP A 37 11.02 2.01 -16.40
C ASP A 37 10.33 3.35 -16.10
N LYS A 38 10.67 4.39 -16.85
CA LYS A 38 10.12 5.74 -16.67
C LYS A 38 8.58 5.75 -16.77
N SER A 39 7.98 4.88 -17.57
CA SER A 39 6.52 4.82 -17.72
C SER A 39 5.79 4.27 -16.48
N LEU A 40 6.50 3.52 -15.63
CA LEU A 40 5.95 2.93 -14.41
C LEU A 40 6.27 3.75 -13.16
N VAL A 41 7.50 4.27 -13.07
CA VAL A 41 8.01 4.91 -11.84
C VAL A 41 8.35 6.39 -12.00
N GLY A 42 8.15 6.94 -13.20
CA GLY A 42 8.48 8.33 -13.50
C GLY A 42 9.99 8.58 -13.53
N ALA A 43 10.38 9.80 -13.19
CA ALA A 43 11.77 10.22 -13.12
C ALA A 43 11.97 11.29 -12.05
N ILE A 44 13.18 11.32 -11.49
CA ILE A 44 13.65 12.34 -10.56
C ILE A 44 14.32 13.45 -11.37
N GLY A 45 13.75 14.65 -11.35
CA GLY A 45 14.30 15.82 -12.05
C GLY A 45 15.42 16.47 -11.26
N ILE A 46 16.55 16.76 -11.91
CA ILE A 46 17.69 17.45 -11.31
C ILE A 46 17.47 18.96 -11.39
N THR A 47 17.47 19.64 -10.24
CA THR A 47 17.01 21.04 -10.15
C THR A 47 18.15 22.07 -10.02
N GLU A 48 19.34 21.61 -9.67
CA GLU A 48 20.55 22.41 -9.47
C GLU A 48 21.82 21.71 -9.99
N GLY A 49 22.94 22.44 -10.00
CA GLY A 49 24.24 21.95 -10.47
C GLY A 49 24.39 21.94 -11.99
N GLU A 50 25.51 21.38 -12.47
CA GLU A 50 25.83 21.29 -13.92
C GLU A 50 24.82 20.45 -14.70
N ARG A 51 24.19 19.48 -14.02
CA ARG A 51 23.21 18.54 -14.59
C ARG A 51 21.77 19.01 -14.45
N LYS A 52 21.54 20.29 -14.13
CA LYS A 52 20.20 20.85 -14.00
C LYS A 52 19.39 20.64 -15.27
N GLY A 53 18.18 20.09 -15.12
CA GLY A 53 17.27 19.75 -16.21
C GLY A 53 17.38 18.29 -16.67
N ASP A 54 18.41 17.54 -16.22
CA ASP A 54 18.49 16.10 -16.41
C ASP A 54 17.40 15.37 -15.62
N GLU A 55 17.08 14.17 -16.06
CA GLU A 55 16.18 13.24 -15.38
C GLU A 55 16.92 11.95 -15.02
N LEU A 56 16.71 11.47 -13.80
CA LEU A 56 17.18 10.16 -13.35
C LEU A 56 16.00 9.22 -13.21
N ILE A 57 16.07 8.07 -13.87
CA ILE A 57 15.05 7.02 -13.72
C ILE A 57 15.46 6.14 -12.54
N PRO A 58 14.69 6.12 -11.43
CA PRO A 58 15.00 5.27 -10.29
C PRO A 58 14.80 3.79 -10.63
N THR A 59 15.56 2.93 -9.96
CA THR A 59 15.19 1.51 -9.82
C THR A 59 14.22 1.40 -8.66
N ALA A 60 13.12 0.67 -8.80
CA ALA A 60 12.08 0.56 -7.78
C ALA A 60 11.66 -0.89 -7.51
N LEU A 61 11.22 -1.17 -6.28
CA LEU A 61 10.38 -2.31 -5.95
C LEU A 61 8.94 -1.96 -6.29
N PHE A 62 8.35 -2.66 -7.26
CA PHE A 62 7.07 -2.33 -7.85
C PHE A 62 6.06 -3.44 -7.59
N TYR A 63 4.97 -3.12 -6.92
CA TYR A 63 3.86 -4.01 -6.66
C TYR A 63 2.70 -3.72 -7.61
N GLU A 64 2.03 -4.77 -8.04
CA GLU A 64 0.77 -4.71 -8.78
C GLU A 64 -0.26 -5.59 -8.06
N PHE A 65 -1.44 -5.05 -7.82
CA PHE A 65 -2.55 -5.75 -7.18
C PHE A 65 -3.82 -5.63 -8.01
N THR A 66 -4.51 -6.74 -8.18
CA THR A 66 -5.88 -6.76 -8.69
C THR A 66 -6.82 -7.02 -7.52
N ILE A 67 -7.68 -6.06 -7.17
CA ILE A 67 -8.67 -6.20 -6.09
C ILE A 67 -10.07 -6.21 -6.70
N LYS A 68 -10.90 -7.19 -6.32
CA LYS A 68 -12.31 -7.26 -6.69
C LYS A 68 -13.19 -6.87 -5.52
N ASN A 69 -14.19 -6.02 -5.75
CA ASN A 69 -15.30 -5.87 -4.83
C ASN A 69 -16.29 -7.02 -5.03
N THR A 70 -16.40 -7.88 -4.03
CA THR A 70 -17.34 -9.02 -4.00
C THR A 70 -18.59 -8.71 -3.18
N GLY A 71 -18.66 -7.54 -2.58
CA GLY A 71 -19.80 -7.04 -1.84
C GLY A 71 -20.87 -6.44 -2.75
N ASN A 72 -22.00 -6.08 -2.13
CA ASN A 72 -23.12 -5.40 -2.78
C ASN A 72 -23.10 -3.87 -2.61
N LYS A 73 -22.07 -3.32 -1.95
CA LYS A 73 -21.86 -1.88 -1.75
C LYS A 73 -20.61 -1.43 -2.48
N THR A 74 -20.63 -0.22 -3.01
CA THR A 74 -19.42 0.45 -3.52
C THR A 74 -18.43 0.66 -2.39
N ALA A 75 -17.15 0.49 -2.69
CA ALA A 75 -16.05 0.85 -1.81
C ALA A 75 -15.57 2.25 -2.21
N ASP A 76 -16.16 3.26 -1.57
CA ASP A 76 -15.89 4.69 -1.73
C ASP A 76 -16.33 5.47 -0.47
N ILE A 77 -16.10 6.78 -0.48
CA ILE A 77 -16.90 7.73 0.29
C ILE A 77 -17.50 8.78 -0.65
N GLU A 78 -18.60 9.41 -0.23
CA GLU A 78 -19.30 10.43 -1.02
C GLU A 78 -18.44 11.68 -1.34
N GLU A 79 -17.32 11.88 -0.62
CA GLU A 79 -16.34 12.91 -0.93
C GLU A 79 -15.41 12.50 -2.07
N VAL A 80 -15.40 13.34 -3.12
CA VAL A 80 -14.45 13.26 -4.23
C VAL A 80 -13.02 13.29 -3.67
N ASP A 81 -12.15 12.43 -4.20
CA ASP A 81 -10.72 12.29 -3.85
C ASP A 81 -10.37 11.61 -2.51
N LYS A 82 -11.33 10.99 -1.83
CA LYS A 82 -11.07 10.18 -0.62
C LYS A 82 -11.48 8.71 -0.81
N GLY A 83 -10.83 8.07 -1.78
CA GLY A 83 -11.15 6.73 -2.20
C GLY A 83 -10.44 5.62 -1.44
N ILE A 84 -10.38 4.46 -2.09
CA ILE A 84 -9.53 3.34 -1.67
C ILE A 84 -8.05 3.76 -1.68
N GLU A 85 -7.39 3.51 -0.56
CA GLU A 85 -5.95 3.64 -0.38
C GLU A 85 -5.34 2.27 -0.03
N LEU A 86 -4.12 2.03 -0.48
CA LEU A 86 -3.38 0.80 -0.23
C LEU A 86 -2.06 1.12 0.48
N LYS A 87 -1.69 0.27 1.43
CA LYS A 87 -0.38 0.30 2.09
C LYS A 87 0.15 -1.11 2.29
N ILE A 88 1.46 -1.27 2.10
CA ILE A 88 2.18 -2.45 2.59
C ILE A 88 2.58 -2.22 4.05
N GLU A 89 2.18 -3.14 4.90
CA GLU A 89 2.64 -3.25 6.29
C GLU A 89 3.64 -4.41 6.36
N PRO A 90 4.97 -4.14 6.35
CA PRO A 90 5.97 -5.19 6.31
C PRO A 90 5.98 -5.97 7.63
N LYS A 91 6.19 -7.28 7.56
CA LYS A 91 6.52 -8.09 8.74
C LYS A 91 8.01 -7.93 9.05
N ASP A 92 8.43 -8.41 10.22
CA ASP A 92 9.78 -8.20 10.76
C ASP A 92 10.89 -8.60 9.78
N LYS A 93 10.71 -9.68 9.02
CA LYS A 93 11.76 -10.17 8.12
C LYS A 93 11.90 -9.28 6.89
N LEU A 94 10.81 -8.82 6.29
CA LEU A 94 10.87 -7.84 5.20
C LEU A 94 11.46 -6.50 5.66
N LYS A 95 11.06 -6.00 6.83
CA LYS A 95 11.64 -4.78 7.41
C LYS A 95 13.15 -4.88 7.54
N ALA A 96 13.64 -5.96 8.17
CA ALA A 96 15.08 -6.19 8.33
C ALA A 96 15.82 -6.34 6.99
N VAL A 97 15.20 -6.95 5.99
CA VAL A 97 15.80 -7.07 4.65
C VAL A 97 15.88 -5.71 3.94
N SER A 98 14.87 -4.85 4.08
CA SER A 98 14.91 -3.48 3.56
C SER A 98 16.08 -2.70 4.16
N GLU A 99 16.21 -2.71 5.49
CA GLU A 99 17.27 -2.00 6.20
C GLU A 99 18.67 -2.51 5.80
N ASP A 100 18.85 -3.83 5.62
CA ASP A 100 20.13 -4.43 5.18
C ASP A 100 20.49 -4.11 3.70
N VAL A 101 19.47 -4.08 2.83
CA VAL A 101 19.66 -3.89 1.40
C VAL A 101 19.84 -2.42 1.04
N ILE A 102 18.96 -1.57 1.57
CA ILE A 102 18.83 -0.15 1.22
C ILE A 102 19.50 0.77 2.25
N GLY A 103 19.56 0.34 3.51
CA GLY A 103 20.03 1.17 4.63
C GLY A 103 18.91 1.78 5.48
N PHE A 104 17.65 1.59 5.08
CA PHE A 104 16.46 2.04 5.83
C PHE A 104 15.21 1.22 5.46
N ASN A 105 14.10 1.45 6.16
CA ASN A 105 12.83 0.79 5.88
C ASN A 105 12.05 1.53 4.78
N ILE A 106 12.03 1.00 3.55
CA ILE A 106 11.32 1.62 2.41
C ILE A 106 9.80 1.69 2.60
N TYR A 107 9.24 1.02 3.59
CA TYR A 107 7.80 1.06 3.89
C TYR A 107 7.44 2.15 4.91
N ASP A 108 8.44 2.90 5.40
CA ASP A 108 8.26 4.04 6.29
C ASP A 108 8.58 5.35 5.54
N PRO A 109 7.57 6.21 5.29
CA PRO A 109 7.79 7.49 4.61
C PRO A 109 8.81 8.41 5.31
N GLU A 110 8.97 8.33 6.63
CA GLU A 110 9.89 9.20 7.37
C GLU A 110 11.35 8.85 7.10
N ASP A 111 11.63 7.57 6.82
CA ASP A 111 12.97 7.03 6.58
C ASP A 111 13.57 7.47 5.23
N TYR A 112 12.77 8.02 4.31
CA TYR A 112 13.23 8.53 3.02
C TYR A 112 13.96 9.87 3.13
N ASN A 113 13.89 10.55 4.28
CA ASN A 113 14.43 11.90 4.43
C ASN A 113 15.95 11.95 4.09
N GLY A 114 16.32 12.82 3.15
CA GLY A 114 17.71 12.99 2.70
C GLY A 114 18.25 11.93 1.73
N SER A 115 17.44 10.92 1.36
CA SER A 115 17.84 9.89 0.38
C SER A 115 17.82 10.38 -1.08
N GLY A 116 17.03 11.44 -1.35
CA GLY A 116 16.79 11.97 -2.68
C GLY A 116 15.89 11.11 -3.57
N VAL A 117 15.33 10.03 -3.02
CA VAL A 117 14.38 9.14 -3.72
C VAL A 117 13.00 9.20 -3.05
N GLY A 118 11.99 8.56 -3.65
CA GLY A 118 10.63 8.59 -3.13
C GLY A 118 9.88 7.26 -3.23
N PHE A 119 8.58 7.39 -3.11
CA PHE A 119 7.63 6.30 -3.29
C PHE A 119 6.38 6.86 -3.97
N GLY A 120 5.58 5.99 -4.57
CA GLY A 120 4.40 6.38 -5.31
C GLY A 120 3.36 5.27 -5.34
N HIS A 121 2.20 5.61 -5.88
CA HIS A 121 1.09 4.69 -6.04
C HIS A 121 0.17 5.13 -7.17
N SER A 122 -0.55 4.17 -7.74
CA SER A 122 -1.71 4.41 -8.59
C SER A 122 -2.88 3.62 -8.01
N PHE A 123 -4.04 4.26 -7.90
CA PHE A 123 -5.23 3.62 -7.37
C PHE A 123 -6.48 4.02 -8.14
N LEU A 124 -7.46 3.12 -8.13
CA LEU A 124 -8.83 3.43 -8.50
C LEU A 124 -9.59 3.83 -7.23
N PRO A 125 -9.98 5.10 -7.05
CA PRO A 125 -10.54 5.57 -5.78
C PRO A 125 -11.90 4.96 -5.45
N VAL A 126 -12.63 4.48 -6.46
CA VAL A 126 -13.99 3.95 -6.33
C VAL A 126 -14.04 2.55 -6.94
N LEU A 127 -14.52 1.58 -6.17
CA LEU A 127 -14.71 0.22 -6.65
C LEU A 127 -16.17 -0.24 -6.47
N ASN A 128 -16.94 -0.24 -7.56
CA ASN A 128 -18.34 -0.66 -7.55
C ASN A 128 -18.49 -2.16 -7.28
N PRO A 129 -19.68 -2.64 -6.87
CA PRO A 129 -19.98 -4.07 -6.77
C PRO A 129 -19.57 -4.84 -8.03
N ASP A 130 -18.93 -6.00 -7.83
CA ASP A 130 -18.39 -6.88 -8.86
C ASP A 130 -17.27 -6.30 -9.75
N GLN A 131 -16.84 -5.06 -9.51
CA GLN A 131 -15.75 -4.43 -10.25
C GLN A 131 -14.38 -4.93 -9.77
N LYS A 132 -13.44 -5.03 -10.72
CA LYS A 132 -12.01 -5.18 -10.45
C LYS A 132 -11.30 -3.84 -10.64
N GLY A 133 -10.38 -3.53 -9.74
CA GLY A 133 -9.44 -2.42 -9.85
C GLY A 133 -8.02 -2.93 -9.87
N GLU A 134 -7.17 -2.28 -10.67
CA GLU A 134 -5.73 -2.49 -10.68
C GLU A 134 -5.07 -1.37 -9.87
N TYR A 135 -4.15 -1.74 -9.00
CA TYR A 135 -3.47 -0.82 -8.08
C TYR A 135 -1.98 -1.08 -8.12
N THR A 136 -1.19 -0.02 -8.03
CA THR A 136 0.27 -0.12 -8.00
C THR A 136 0.84 0.62 -6.81
N LEU A 137 1.91 0.09 -6.24
CA LEU A 137 2.75 0.75 -5.23
C LEU A 137 4.20 0.64 -5.68
N ASN A 138 4.95 1.74 -5.66
CA ASN A 138 6.37 1.74 -5.99
C ASN A 138 7.21 2.36 -4.88
N TYR A 139 8.35 1.75 -4.61
CA TYR A 139 9.34 2.20 -3.63
C TYR A 139 10.68 2.33 -4.33
N ASP A 140 11.19 3.55 -4.46
CA ASP A 140 12.46 3.79 -5.13
C ASP A 140 13.61 3.25 -4.28
N LEU A 141 14.54 2.55 -4.94
CA LEU A 141 15.67 1.84 -4.34
C LEU A 141 17.01 2.50 -4.68
N GLY A 142 16.99 3.64 -5.36
CA GLY A 142 18.17 4.38 -5.79
C GLY A 142 18.28 4.56 -7.31
N VAL A 143 19.33 5.28 -7.71
CA VAL A 143 19.67 5.56 -9.11
C VAL A 143 20.97 4.86 -9.51
N SER A 144 21.20 4.68 -10.81
CA SER A 144 22.38 3.94 -11.31
C SER A 144 23.65 4.78 -11.43
N GLU A 145 23.59 6.07 -11.15
CA GLU A 145 24.68 7.00 -11.32
C GLU A 145 24.71 8.02 -10.18
N GLU A 146 25.92 8.44 -9.80
CA GLU A 146 26.11 9.37 -8.70
C GLU A 146 25.51 10.75 -9.02
N ASN A 147 24.77 11.29 -8.05
CA ASN A 147 24.25 12.64 -8.10
C ASN A 147 24.16 13.22 -6.68
N SER A 148 24.58 14.47 -6.49
CA SER A 148 24.56 15.09 -5.15
C SER A 148 23.14 15.31 -4.59
N GLN A 149 22.13 15.44 -5.46
CA GLN A 149 20.72 15.55 -5.05
C GLN A 149 20.06 14.20 -4.79
N VAL A 150 20.60 13.12 -5.39
CA VAL A 150 20.08 11.74 -5.24
C VAL A 150 21.24 10.83 -4.82
N PRO A 151 21.66 10.90 -3.55
CA PRO A 151 22.83 10.17 -3.06
C PRO A 151 22.62 8.66 -2.99
N LEU A 152 21.37 8.17 -2.99
CA LEU A 152 21.09 6.74 -2.92
C LEU A 152 21.38 6.05 -4.25
N LEU A 153 22.46 5.27 -4.27
CA LEU A 153 22.79 4.38 -5.39
C LEU A 153 22.00 3.07 -5.29
N VAL A 154 21.62 2.55 -6.47
CA VAL A 154 20.96 1.25 -6.57
C VAL A 154 21.86 0.13 -5.99
N PRO A 155 21.31 -0.76 -5.13
CA PRO A 155 22.05 -1.92 -4.63
C PRO A 155 22.45 -2.92 -5.72
N SER A 156 23.30 -3.88 -5.36
CA SER A 156 23.65 -4.99 -6.25
C SER A 156 22.43 -5.86 -6.59
N ASN A 157 22.47 -6.52 -7.74
CA ASN A 157 21.40 -7.44 -8.17
C ASN A 157 21.12 -8.55 -7.14
N GLU A 158 22.13 -9.02 -6.42
CA GLU A 158 21.96 -10.00 -5.33
C GLU A 158 21.13 -9.44 -4.18
N LYS A 159 21.43 -8.21 -3.75
CA LYS A 159 20.67 -7.50 -2.72
C LYS A 159 19.23 -7.22 -3.18
N LEU A 160 19.03 -6.80 -4.43
CA LEU A 160 17.71 -6.57 -5.00
C LEU A 160 16.89 -7.88 -5.10
N ALA A 161 17.52 -8.98 -5.51
CA ALA A 161 16.89 -10.29 -5.55
C ALA A 161 16.45 -10.75 -4.15
N LYS A 162 17.30 -10.53 -3.13
CA LYS A 162 16.96 -10.79 -1.72
C LYS A 162 15.76 -9.94 -1.29
N LEU A 163 15.75 -8.63 -1.58
CA LEU A 163 14.60 -7.78 -1.23
C LEU A 163 13.31 -8.29 -1.88
N LYS A 164 13.34 -8.60 -3.18
CA LYS A 164 12.20 -9.16 -3.91
C LYS A 164 11.72 -10.50 -3.35
N GLU A 165 12.63 -11.38 -2.94
CA GLU A 165 12.29 -12.69 -2.34
C GLU A 165 11.41 -12.55 -1.08
N TYR A 166 11.64 -11.52 -0.28
CA TYR A 166 10.91 -11.25 0.96
C TYR A 166 9.78 -10.24 0.80
N ALA A 167 9.56 -9.68 -0.38
CA ALA A 167 8.57 -8.63 -0.64
C ALA A 167 7.13 -8.97 -0.21
N PHE A 168 6.76 -10.27 -0.24
CA PHE A 168 5.44 -10.74 0.21
C PHE A 168 5.39 -11.13 1.69
N ASP A 169 6.48 -10.96 2.44
CA ASP A 169 6.45 -11.07 3.90
C ASP A 169 5.84 -9.79 4.53
N ALA A 170 4.57 -9.57 4.24
CA ALA A 170 3.84 -8.36 4.58
C ALA A 170 2.32 -8.59 4.61
N PHE A 171 1.60 -7.59 5.11
CA PHE A 171 0.18 -7.43 4.86
C PHE A 171 -0.05 -6.32 3.82
N LEU A 172 -0.99 -6.55 2.90
CA LEU A 172 -1.62 -5.47 2.15
C LEU A 172 -2.82 -4.98 2.96
N VAL A 173 -2.77 -3.73 3.39
CA VAL A 173 -3.84 -3.06 4.12
C VAL A 173 -4.58 -2.14 3.15
N VAL A 174 -5.90 -2.28 3.08
CA VAL A 174 -6.77 -1.44 2.28
C VAL A 174 -7.57 -0.55 3.22
N THR A 175 -7.50 0.75 2.98
CA THR A 175 -8.16 1.76 3.80
C THR A 175 -9.09 2.64 2.97
N ILE A 176 -10.10 3.19 3.64
CA ILE A 176 -10.90 4.32 3.15
C ILE A 176 -10.96 5.32 4.30
N ASP A 177 -10.60 6.58 4.06
CA ASP A 177 -10.52 7.63 5.09
C ASP A 177 -9.76 7.18 6.35
N ASN A 178 -8.58 6.56 6.14
CA ASN A 178 -7.73 5.96 7.18
C ASN A 178 -8.37 4.80 7.99
N GLN A 179 -9.57 4.34 7.64
CA GLN A 179 -10.20 3.17 8.27
C GLN A 179 -9.87 1.91 7.48
N GLU A 180 -9.34 0.90 8.15
CA GLU A 180 -9.07 -0.41 7.54
C GLU A 180 -10.39 -1.10 7.16
N ILE A 181 -10.55 -1.38 5.87
CA ILE A 181 -11.72 -2.10 5.33
C ILE A 181 -11.38 -3.53 4.93
N ALA A 182 -10.11 -3.80 4.62
CA ALA A 182 -9.61 -5.13 4.32
C ALA A 182 -8.12 -5.26 4.62
N ARG A 183 -7.70 -6.49 4.94
CA ARG A 183 -6.31 -6.85 5.18
C ARG A 183 -6.03 -8.21 4.56
N PHE A 184 -5.01 -8.27 3.72
CA PHE A 184 -4.60 -9.49 3.02
C PHE A 184 -3.19 -9.89 3.46
N ASP A 185 -3.01 -11.13 3.88
CA ASP A 185 -1.71 -11.69 4.20
C ASP A 185 -1.01 -12.14 2.92
N LEU A 186 -0.07 -11.34 2.42
CA LEU A 186 0.62 -11.59 1.15
C LEU A 186 1.52 -12.82 1.22
N SER A 187 1.95 -13.23 2.41
CA SER A 187 2.85 -14.39 2.57
C SER A 187 2.17 -15.71 2.16
N LYS A 188 0.84 -15.72 2.09
CA LYS A 188 0.04 -16.86 1.63
C LYS A 188 -0.02 -16.99 0.11
N LEU A 189 0.40 -15.96 -0.63
CA LEU A 189 0.43 -15.94 -2.09
C LEU A 189 1.80 -16.37 -2.66
N LYS A 190 2.78 -16.58 -1.78
CA LYS A 190 4.11 -17.03 -2.16
C LYS A 190 4.03 -18.49 -2.62
N ASN A 191 4.07 -18.69 -3.94
CA ASN A 191 4.37 -19.97 -4.57
C ASN A 191 5.89 -20.15 -4.68
#